data_AF-A0A3B9PRW4-F1
#
_entry.id   AF-A0A3B9PRW4-F1
#
_cell.length_a   1.000
_cell.length_b   1.000
_cell.length_c   1.000
_cell.angle_alpha   90.00
_cell.angle_beta   90.00
_cell.angle_gamma   90.00
#
_symmetry.space_group_name_H-M   'P 1'
#
loop_
_entity.id
_entity.type
_entity.pdbx_description
1 polymer ?
#
loop_
_entity_poly.entity_id
_entity_poly.type
_entity_poly.pdbx_seq_one_letter_code
_entity_poly.pdbx_strand_id
1 'polypeptide(L)' 'MVSFIGWFQADAKPEVAIPKSIEPFFENYCFDCHDTDTSKADLDLEGLTRSIVDVADAQNWQDILDQLNSGEMPPKKKA' A
#
# COMPACT_ATOMS: atom_id res chain seq x y z
N MET A 1 -8.54 -45.34 21.15
CA MET A 1 -8.24 -44.99 19.74
C MET A 1 -9.29 -44.00 19.28
N VAL A 2 -9.16 -42.73 19.71
CA VAL A 2 -10.06 -41.64 19.30
C VAL A 2 -9.21 -40.63 18.56
N SER A 3 -9.61 -40.39 17.32
CA SER A 3 -8.90 -39.66 16.29
C SER A 3 -8.65 -38.20 16.70
N PHE A 4 -7.39 -37.88 17.00
CA PHE A 4 -6.87 -36.51 17.01
C PHE A 4 -6.55 -36.06 15.58
N ILE A 5 -7.56 -35.97 14.71
CA ILE A 5 -7.38 -35.47 13.34
C ILE A 5 -8.50 -34.46 13.08
N GLY A 6 -8.27 -33.18 13.38
CA GLY A 6 -9.30 -32.17 13.11
C GLY A 6 -9.11 -30.78 13.69
N TRP A 7 -7.92 -30.40 14.16
CA TRP A 7 -7.66 -29.08 14.75
C TRP A 7 -6.46 -28.42 14.08
N PHE A 8 -6.52 -28.26 12.77
CA PHE A 8 -5.75 -27.23 12.07
C PHE A 8 -6.78 -26.38 11.34
N GLN A 9 -7.31 -25.37 12.03
CA GLN A 9 -7.93 -24.25 11.35
C GLN A 9 -6.79 -23.42 10.77
N ALA A 10 -6.75 -23.28 9.45
CA ALA A 10 -5.93 -22.25 8.85
C ALA A 10 -6.58 -20.92 9.22
N ASP A 11 -6.02 -20.24 10.22
CA ASP A 11 -6.36 -18.85 10.49
C ASP A 11 -6.02 -18.05 9.22
N ALA A 12 -7.04 -17.61 8.49
CA ALA A 12 -6.84 -16.74 7.35
C ALA A 12 -6.15 -15.47 7.85
N LYS A 13 -4.97 -15.16 7.27
CA LYS A 13 -4.27 -13.91 7.57
C LYS A 13 -5.24 -12.75 7.28
N PRO A 14 -5.41 -11.78 8.19
CA PRO A 14 -6.24 -10.63 7.91
C PRO A 14 -5.68 -9.89 6.69
N GLU A 15 -6.52 -9.71 5.68
CA GLU A 15 -6.21 -8.95 4.47
C GLU A 15 -7.19 -7.79 4.36
N VAL A 16 -6.65 -6.58 4.23
CA VAL A 16 -7.43 -5.38 3.96
C VAL A 16 -7.19 -4.98 2.51
N ALA A 17 -8.22 -5.09 1.68
CA ALA A 17 -8.15 -4.62 0.29
C ALA A 17 -8.24 -3.09 0.23
N ILE A 18 -7.37 -2.47 -0.57
CA ILE A 18 -7.39 -1.04 -0.80
C ILE A 18 -8.37 -0.73 -1.95
N PRO A 19 -9.33 0.20 -1.79
CA PRO A 19 -10.34 0.44 -2.80
C PRO A 19 -9.74 0.96 -4.11
N LYS A 20 -10.11 0.37 -5.25
CA LYS A 20 -9.68 0.85 -6.59
C LYS A 20 -10.03 2.31 -6.89
N SER A 21 -10.97 2.89 -6.14
CA SER A 21 -11.34 4.31 -6.27
C SER A 21 -10.20 5.27 -5.94
N ILE A 22 -9.10 4.81 -5.34
CA ILE A 22 -7.93 5.65 -5.07
C ILE A 22 -6.99 5.80 -6.27
N GLU A 23 -7.05 4.91 -7.27
CA GLU A 23 -6.07 4.93 -8.38
C GLU A 23 -6.03 6.27 -9.14
N PRO A 24 -7.17 6.94 -9.42
CA PRO A 24 -7.13 8.27 -10.03
C PRO A 24 -6.34 9.30 -9.22
N PHE A 25 -6.24 9.16 -7.89
CA PHE A 25 -5.39 10.04 -7.07
C PHE A 25 -3.90 9.77 -7.36
N PHE A 26 -3.49 8.51 -7.41
CA PHE A 26 -2.10 8.14 -7.72
C PHE A 26 -1.70 8.56 -9.14
N GLU A 27 -2.59 8.34 -10.11
CA GLU A 27 -2.39 8.75 -11.51
C GLU A 27 -2.19 10.26 -11.65
N ASN A 28 -2.99 11.07 -10.95
CA ASN A 28 -2.93 12.53 -11.09
C ASN A 28 -1.79 13.18 -10.28
N TYR A 29 -1.40 12.59 -9.14
CA TYR A 29 -0.57 13.28 -8.15
C TYR A 29 0.75 12.57 -7.81
N CYS A 30 0.89 11.27 -8.11
CA CYS A 30 1.99 10.46 -7.60
C CYS A 30 2.90 9.91 -8.73
N PHE A 31 2.31 9.29 -9.76
CA PHE A 31 3.07 8.51 -10.75
C PHE A 31 3.97 9.35 -11.66
N ASP A 32 3.68 10.64 -11.86
CA ASP A 32 4.57 11.58 -12.56
C ASP A 32 6.01 11.64 -11.99
N CYS A 33 6.22 11.20 -10.74
CA CYS A 33 7.52 11.21 -10.07
C CYS A 33 7.88 9.86 -9.42
N HIS A 34 6.90 9.06 -9.01
CA HIS A 34 7.08 7.85 -8.21
C HIS A 34 6.49 6.61 -8.91
N ASP A 35 6.69 6.49 -10.22
CA ASP A 35 6.42 5.29 -11.00
C ASP A 35 7.67 4.36 -11.06
N THR A 36 7.53 3.21 -11.72
CA THR A 36 8.63 2.23 -11.88
C THR A 36 9.82 2.82 -12.63
N ASP A 37 9.57 3.69 -13.62
CA ASP A 37 10.61 4.22 -14.51
C ASP A 37 11.39 5.41 -13.90
N THR A 38 10.71 6.30 -13.17
CA THR A 38 11.29 7.53 -12.59
C THR A 38 11.78 7.30 -11.16
N SER A 39 11.00 6.58 -10.35
CA SER A 39 11.31 6.19 -8.97
C SER A 39 12.03 7.26 -8.15
N LYS A 40 11.49 8.49 -8.13
CA LYS A 40 12.16 9.62 -7.47
C LYS A 40 12.33 9.34 -5.98
N ALA A 41 13.53 9.61 -5.48
CA ALA A 41 13.92 9.30 -4.10
C ALA A 41 13.78 7.81 -3.76
N ASP A 42 14.04 6.94 -4.74
CA ASP A 42 14.04 5.49 -4.63
C ASP A 42 12.66 4.92 -4.19
N LEU A 43 11.58 5.60 -4.58
CA LEU A 43 10.20 5.20 -4.30
C LEU A 43 9.42 4.94 -5.59
N ASP A 44 8.98 3.70 -5.76
CA ASP A 44 8.06 3.23 -6.79
C ASP A 44 6.70 2.85 -6.16
N LEU A 45 5.63 3.54 -6.56
CA LEU A 45 4.27 3.34 -6.08
C LEU A 45 3.43 2.44 -6.99
N GLU A 46 3.91 2.05 -8.17
CA GLU A 46 3.27 1.03 -9.00
C GLU A 46 3.51 -0.37 -8.41
N GLY A 47 4.68 -0.58 -7.81
CA GLY A 47 5.01 -1.78 -7.04
C GLY A 47 4.31 -1.92 -5.69
N LEU A 48 3.67 -0.86 -5.17
CA LEU A 48 2.96 -0.90 -3.89
C LEU A 48 1.71 -1.79 -3.98
N THR A 49 1.55 -2.71 -3.04
CA THR A 49 0.40 -3.62 -2.99
C THR A 49 -0.90 -2.87 -2.67
N ARG A 50 -1.98 -3.21 -3.38
CA ARG A 50 -3.35 -2.72 -3.09
C ARG A 50 -4.06 -3.60 -2.05
N SER A 51 -3.27 -4.20 -1.17
CA SER A 51 -3.74 -4.96 -0.03
C SER A 51 -2.75 -4.82 1.12
N ILE A 52 -3.27 -4.81 2.34
CA ILE A 52 -2.48 -4.85 3.56
C ILE A 52 -2.68 -6.24 4.15
N VAL A 53 -1.66 -7.08 4.05
CA VAL A 53 -1.68 -8.44 4.59
C VAL A 53 -0.76 -8.56 5.81
N ASP A 54 0.20 -7.66 6.01
CA ASP A 54 1.03 -7.61 7.23
C ASP A 54 1.48 -6.19 7.60
N VAL A 55 2.33 -6.13 8.63
CA VAL A 55 2.90 -4.89 9.18
C VAL A 55 3.76 -4.15 8.15
N ALA A 56 4.43 -4.85 7.23
CA ALA A 56 5.26 -4.18 6.23
C ALA A 56 4.40 -3.43 5.23
N ASP A 57 3.32 -4.05 4.74
CA ASP A 57 2.35 -3.34 3.91
C ASP A 57 1.75 -2.14 4.66
N ALA A 58 1.34 -2.35 5.91
CA ALA A 58 0.74 -1.29 6.73
C ALA A 58 1.71 -0.11 6.92
N GLN A 59 2.99 -0.38 7.15
CA GLN A 59 4.00 0.67 7.29
C GLN A 59 4.20 1.45 5.98
N ASN A 60 4.28 0.77 4.83
CA ASN A 60 4.41 1.45 3.54
C ASN A 60 3.23 2.41 3.27
N TRP A 61 2.00 1.96 3.56
CA TRP A 61 0.81 2.81 3.43
C TRP A 61 0.81 3.97 4.44
N GLN A 62 1.30 3.74 5.67
CA GLN A 62 1.43 4.78 6.67
C GLN A 62 2.44 5.86 6.25
N ASP A 63 3.59 5.48 5.70
CA ASP A 63 4.62 6.43 5.26
C ASP A 63 4.09 7.35 4.15
N ILE A 64 3.31 6.80 3.21
CA ILE A 64 2.64 7.59 2.17
C ILE A 64 1.65 8.56 2.80
N LEU A 65 0.82 8.08 3.72
CA LEU A 65 -0.17 8.92 4.42
C LEU A 65 0.52 10.04 5.21
N ASP A 66 1.67 9.79 5.82
CA ASP A 66 2.45 10.79 6.55
C ASP A 66 2.98 11.88 5.62
N GLN A 67 3.46 11.53 4.42
CA GLN A 67 3.87 12.50 3.39
C GLN A 67 2.71 13.36 2.88
N LEU A 68 1.51 12.78 2.78
CA LEU A 68 0.31 13.53 2.43
C LEU A 68 -0.12 14.47 3.56
N ASN A 69 -0.10 13.98 4.81
CA ASN A 69 -0.49 14.76 5.98
C ASN A 69 0.52 15.87 6.34
N SER A 70 1.80 15.71 5.99
CA SER A 70 2.80 16.78 6.12
C SER A 70 2.55 17.93 5.13
N GLY A 71 1.81 17.66 4.05
CA GLY A 71 1.60 18.59 2.94
C GLY A 71 2.84 18.78 2.06
N GLU A 72 3.85 17.93 2.21
CA GLU A 72 5.03 17.90 1.33
C GLU A 72 4.70 17.23 -0.01
N MET A 73 3.79 16.25 0.01
CA MET A 73 3.29 15.55 -1.16
C MET A 73 1.77 15.73 -1.36
N PRO A 74 1.30 15.85 -2.61
CA PRO A 74 2.10 16.17 -3.80
C PRO A 74 2.71 17.58 -3.69
N PRO A 75 3.86 17.86 -4.35
CA PRO A 75 4.46 19.19 -4.31
C PRO A 75 3.49 20.24 -4.89
N LYS A 76 3.48 21.47 -4.36
CA LYS A 76 2.53 22.54 -4.74
C LYS A 76 2.33 22.80 -6.25
N LYS A 77 3.32 22.48 -7.10
CA LYS A 77 3.22 22.63 -8.56
C LYS A 77 2.42 21.51 -9.25
N LYS A 78 2.09 20.46 -8.50
CA LYS A 78 1.42 19.23 -8.93
C LYS A 78 0.14 18.97 -8.13
N ALA A 79 -0.13 19.75 -7.08
CA ALA A 79 -1.36 19.69 -6.29
C ALA A 79 -2.53 20.41 -7.00
#